data_AF-A0A5B7C762-F1
#
_entry.id   AF-A0A5B7C762-F1
#
_cell.length_a   1.000
_cell.length_b   1.000
_cell.length_c   1.000
_cell.angle_alpha   90.00
_cell.angle_beta   90.00
_cell.angle_gamma   90.00
#
_symmetry.space_group_name_H-M   'P 1'
#
loop_
_entity.id
_entity.type
_entity.pdbx_description
1 polymer ?
#
loop_
_entity_poly.entity_id
_entity_poly.type
_entity_poly.pdbx_seq_one_letter_code
_entity_poly.pdbx_strand_id
1 'polypeptide(L)'
;ELAWTLHPDFKKVVAKAWEAENISLTEAIAIFKNHALSWNHQVFGSIFKRKKRLLARIAGVQKALSSHFSHNLVVLERDLIREFNTTLNQEEALWYQKSRIDWITLGDRNTKFFSHFYCQEKEKKQN
;
A
#
# COMPACT_ATOMS: atom_id res chain seq x y z
N GLU A 1 -0.72 -8.16 -11.12
CA GLU A 1 0.54 -7.40 -11.27
C GLU A 1 0.61 -6.32 -10.18
N LEU A 2 1.80 -5.91 -9.75
CA LEU A 2 2.03 -5.12 -8.52
C LEU A 2 1.72 -3.64 -8.73
N ALA A 3 0.91 -3.01 -7.86
CA ALA A 3 0.57 -1.59 -8.02
C ALA A 3 1.73 -0.61 -7.80
N TRP A 4 2.85 -1.10 -7.27
CA TRP A 4 4.11 -0.35 -7.26
C TRP A 4 4.62 -0.14 -8.69
N THR A 5 4.53 -1.14 -9.56
CA THR A 5 4.93 -1.02 -10.97
C THR A 5 4.01 -0.14 -11.80
N LEU A 6 2.77 0.09 -11.33
CA LEU A 6 1.80 0.99 -11.93
C LEU A 6 2.04 2.47 -11.53
N HIS A 7 2.80 2.74 -10.47
CA HIS A 7 3.08 4.11 -10.05
C HIS A 7 4.23 4.70 -10.88
N PRO A 8 4.04 5.85 -11.56
CA PRO A 8 5.02 6.44 -12.48
C PRO A 8 6.41 6.64 -11.84
N ASP A 9 6.43 7.01 -10.55
CA ASP A 9 7.67 7.31 -9.84
C ASP A 9 8.40 6.08 -9.27
N PHE A 10 7.78 4.90 -9.28
CA PHE A 10 8.44 3.70 -8.75
C PHE A 10 9.69 3.33 -9.56
N LYS A 11 9.63 3.48 -10.89
CA LYS A 11 10.81 3.30 -11.76
C LYS A 11 11.95 4.26 -11.40
N LYS A 12 11.64 5.49 -10.99
CA LYS A 12 12.64 6.48 -10.57
C LYS A 12 13.27 6.13 -9.22
N VAL A 13 12.48 5.58 -8.29
CA VAL A 13 12.98 5.12 -6.99
C VAL A 13 13.96 3.95 -7.16
N VAL A 14 13.64 3.01 -8.06
CA VAL A 14 14.54 1.89 -8.40
C VAL A 14 15.80 2.40 -9.09
N ALA A 15 15.67 3.26 -10.11
CA ALA A 15 16.84 3.80 -10.81
C ALA A 15 17.80 4.52 -9.85
N LYS A 16 17.28 5.43 -9.00
CA LYS A 16 18.10 6.14 -8.00
C LYS A 16 18.81 5.24 -6.99
N ALA A 17 18.24 4.08 -6.67
CA ALA A 17 18.86 3.15 -5.73
C ALA A 17 19.94 2.28 -6.38
N TRP A 18 19.92 2.11 -7.71
CA TRP A 18 20.87 1.30 -8.48
C TRP A 18 21.91 2.12 -9.27
N GLU A 19 21.77 3.44 -9.33
CA GLU A 19 22.68 4.35 -10.05
C GLU A 19 24.05 4.52 -9.36
N ALA A 20 24.20 3.98 -8.15
CA ALA A 20 25.43 4.13 -7.39
C ALA A 20 26.49 3.11 -7.85
N GLU A 21 27.44 3.59 -8.66
CA GLU A 21 28.63 2.82 -9.02
C GLU A 21 29.45 2.49 -7.75
N ASN A 22 30.02 1.28 -7.71
CA ASN A 22 30.96 0.82 -6.69
C ASN A 22 30.39 0.46 -5.30
N ILE A 23 29.09 0.19 -5.19
CA ILE A 23 28.46 -0.23 -3.92
C ILE A 23 28.27 -1.75 -3.87
N SER A 24 28.52 -2.38 -2.72
CA SER A 24 28.24 -3.80 -2.53
C SER A 24 26.73 -4.09 -2.70
N LEU A 25 26.36 -5.26 -3.21
CA LEU A 25 24.96 -5.64 -3.39
C LEU A 25 24.13 -5.47 -2.10
N THR A 26 24.75 -5.77 -0.95
CA THR A 26 24.15 -5.61 0.38
C THR A 26 23.83 -4.16 0.74
N GLU A 27 24.72 -3.22 0.41
CA GLU A 27 24.51 -1.79 0.64
C GLU A 27 23.49 -1.20 -0.34
N ALA A 28 23.51 -1.62 -1.61
CA ALA A 28 22.51 -1.22 -2.59
C ALA A 28 21.09 -1.65 -2.16
N ILE A 29 20.94 -2.88 -1.63
CA ILE A 29 19.68 -3.37 -1.06
C ILE A 29 19.25 -2.53 0.16
N ALA A 30 20.19 -2.14 1.03
CA ALA A 30 19.89 -1.30 2.20
C ALA A 30 19.42 0.11 1.79
N ILE A 31 20.08 0.74 0.82
CA ILE A 31 19.72 2.04 0.25
C ILE A 31 18.32 1.96 -0.38
N PHE A 32 18.07 0.95 -1.21
CA PHE A 32 16.75 0.72 -1.80
C PHE A 32 15.67 0.55 -0.74
N LYS A 33 15.91 -0.28 0.28
CA LYS A 33 14.95 -0.52 1.36
C LYS A 33 14.59 0.79 2.06
N ASN A 34 15.57 1.65 2.35
CA ASN A 34 15.33 2.94 2.98
C ASN A 34 14.54 3.89 2.06
N HIS A 35 14.89 3.96 0.77
CA HIS A 35 14.14 4.74 -0.22
C HIS A 35 12.71 4.25 -0.40
N ALA A 36 12.49 2.94 -0.47
CA ALA A 36 11.18 2.32 -0.60
C ALA A 36 10.33 2.56 0.66
N LEU A 37 10.90 2.47 1.86
CA LEU A 37 10.19 2.77 3.11
C LEU A 37 9.81 4.25 3.21
N SER A 38 10.71 5.15 2.84
CA SER A 38 10.45 6.60 2.81
C SER A 38 9.35 6.92 1.80
N TRP A 39 9.44 6.39 0.59
CA TRP A 39 8.43 6.54 -0.45
C TRP A 39 7.08 5.96 -0.02
N ASN A 40 7.07 4.77 0.60
CA ASN A 40 5.86 4.15 1.12
C ASN A 40 5.19 5.01 2.21
N HIS A 41 5.97 5.63 3.11
CA HIS A 41 5.44 6.55 4.10
C HIS A 41 4.93 7.86 3.48
N GLN A 42 5.60 8.40 2.49
CA GLN A 42 5.17 9.63 1.79
C GLN A 42 3.89 9.40 0.98
N VAL A 43 3.82 8.31 0.21
CA VAL A 43 2.68 7.99 -0.64
C VAL A 43 1.52 7.47 0.19
N PHE A 44 1.74 6.43 0.99
CA PHE A 44 0.67 5.71 1.68
C PHE A 44 0.46 6.13 3.14
N GLY A 45 1.50 6.60 3.82
CA GLY A 45 1.36 7.20 5.17
C GLY A 45 0.56 8.50 5.17
N SER A 46 0.48 9.19 4.02
CA SER A 46 -0.40 10.35 3.84
C SER A 46 -1.88 9.97 3.77
N ILE A 47 -2.22 8.78 3.29
CA ILE A 47 -3.61 8.36 3.01
C ILE A 47 -4.43 8.32 4.31
N PHE A 48 -3.92 7.66 5.36
CA PHE A 48 -4.64 7.57 6.64
C PHE A 48 -4.81 8.96 7.30
N LYS A 49 -3.78 9.81 7.21
CA LYS A 49 -3.84 11.19 7.71
C LYS A 49 -4.84 12.04 6.91
N ARG A 50 -4.86 11.90 5.58
CA ARG A 50 -5.80 12.55 4.67
C ARG A 50 -7.23 12.11 4.94
N LYS A 51 -7.48 10.82 5.08
CA LYS A 51 -8.78 10.23 5.46
C LYS A 51 -9.30 10.84 6.76
N LYS A 52 -8.48 10.86 7.82
CA LYS A 52 -8.86 11.45 9.12
C LYS A 52 -9.18 12.95 9.00
N ARG A 53 -8.38 13.70 8.24
CA ARG A 53 -8.61 15.13 7.98
C ARG A 53 -9.92 15.37 7.22
N LEU A 54 -10.19 14.57 6.19
CA LEU A 54 -11.41 14.69 5.39
C LEU A 54 -12.65 14.39 6.22
N LEU A 55 -12.65 13.34 7.04
CA LEU A 55 -13.74 13.04 7.97
C LEU A 55 -14.02 14.19 8.93
N ALA A 56 -12.97 14.78 9.53
CA ALA A 56 -13.13 15.91 10.43
C ALA A 56 -13.72 17.14 9.72
N ARG A 57 -13.31 17.40 8.47
CA ARG A 57 -13.87 18.51 7.65
C ARG A 57 -15.33 18.26 7.30
N ILE A 58 -15.68 17.05 6.85
CA ILE A 58 -17.06 16.68 6.53
C ILE A 58 -17.96 16.85 7.76
N ALA A 59 -17.53 16.34 8.92
CA ALA A 59 -18.27 16.50 10.18
C ALA A 59 -18.46 17.98 10.57
N GLY A 60 -17.43 18.81 10.37
CA GLY A 60 -17.53 20.26 10.59
C GLY A 60 -18.53 20.95 9.66
N VAL A 61 -18.52 20.59 8.37
CA VAL A 61 -19.46 21.13 7.36
C VAL A 61 -20.89 20.69 7.65
N GLN A 62 -21.12 19.43 7.98
CA GLN A 62 -22.42 18.89 8.36
C GLN A 62 -22.98 19.58 9.62
N LYS A 63 -22.12 19.82 10.62
CA LYS A 63 -22.50 20.58 11.81
C LYS A 63 -22.91 22.01 11.46
N ALA A 64 -22.15 22.68 10.59
CA ALA A 64 -22.52 24.02 10.14
C ALA A 64 -23.84 24.05 9.37
N LEU A 65 -24.07 23.08 8.47
CA LEU A 65 -25.32 22.93 7.72
C LEU A 65 -26.53 22.64 8.62
N SER A 66 -26.33 21.90 9.72
CA SER A 66 -27.39 21.65 10.71
C SER A 66 -27.84 22.91 11.45
N SER A 67 -26.95 23.89 11.58
CA SER A 67 -27.25 25.17 12.24
C SER A 67 -27.81 26.22 11.27
N HIS A 68 -27.32 26.25 10.04
CA HIS A 68 -27.77 27.17 9.01
C HIS A 68 -27.53 26.60 7.60
N PHE A 69 -28.57 26.59 6.78
CA PHE A 69 -28.48 26.15 5.39
C PHE A 69 -27.63 27.11 4.56
N SER A 70 -26.61 26.59 3.88
CA SER A 70 -25.79 27.37 2.95
C SER A 70 -25.47 26.53 1.72
N HIS A 71 -25.84 27.03 0.54
CA HIS A 71 -25.57 26.36 -0.73
C HIS A 71 -24.07 26.10 -0.92
N ASN A 72 -23.21 27.05 -0.54
CA ASN A 72 -21.76 26.91 -0.64
C ASN A 72 -21.23 25.78 0.24
N LEU A 73 -21.83 25.58 1.42
CA LEU A 73 -21.47 24.47 2.32
C LEU A 73 -21.91 23.11 1.75
N VAL A 74 -23.06 23.03 1.07
CA VAL A 74 -23.52 21.82 0.38
C VAL A 74 -22.58 21.45 -0.78
N VAL A 75 -22.15 22.44 -1.57
CA VAL A 75 -21.17 22.21 -2.65
C VAL A 75 -19.83 21.73 -2.07
N LEU A 76 -19.35 22.39 -0.99
CA LEU A 76 -18.13 21.98 -0.30
C LEU A 76 -18.23 20.56 0.28
N GLU A 77 -19.35 20.19 0.89
CA GLU A 77 -19.59 18.83 1.40
C GLU A 77 -19.46 17.80 0.27
N ARG A 78 -20.11 18.05 -0.87
CA ARG A 78 -20.06 17.17 -2.04
C ARG A 78 -18.62 16.97 -2.54
N ASP A 79 -17.83 18.03 -2.61
CA ASP A 79 -16.44 17.94 -3.05
C ASP A 79 -15.57 17.19 -2.04
N LEU A 80 -15.78 17.41 -0.73
CA LEU A 80 -15.09 16.67 0.33
C LEU A 80 -15.42 15.18 0.31
N ILE A 81 -16.69 14.81 0.07
CA ILE A 81 -17.12 13.42 -0.07
C ILE A 81 -16.45 12.77 -1.29
N ARG A 82 -16.36 13.48 -2.43
CA ARG A 82 -15.66 12.98 -3.62
C ARG A 82 -14.18 12.71 -3.33
N GLU A 83 -13.51 13.63 -2.64
CA GLU A 83 -12.10 13.48 -2.25
C GLU A 83 -11.92 12.33 -1.25
N PHE A 84 -12.85 12.16 -0.32
CA PHE A 84 -12.85 11.09 0.66
C PHE A 84 -13.00 9.71 -0.01
N ASN A 85 -13.94 9.56 -0.93
CA ASN A 85 -14.12 8.32 -1.70
C ASN A 85 -12.86 7.98 -2.53
N THR A 86 -12.22 8.98 -3.13
CA THR A 86 -10.95 8.78 -3.83
C THR A 86 -9.85 8.28 -2.89
N THR A 87 -9.80 8.82 -1.67
CA THR A 87 -8.86 8.38 -0.63
C THR A 87 -9.15 6.95 -0.15
N LEU A 88 -10.42 6.57 -0.03
CA LEU A 88 -10.84 5.20 0.31
C LEU A 88 -10.43 4.20 -0.78
N ASN A 89 -10.60 4.52 -2.06
CA ASN A 89 -10.17 3.65 -3.16
C ASN A 89 -8.66 3.40 -3.14
N GLN A 90 -7.87 4.41 -2.77
CA GLN A 90 -6.42 4.28 -2.60
C GLN A 90 -6.05 3.39 -1.40
N GLU A 91 -6.78 3.52 -0.29
CA GLU A 91 -6.63 2.68 0.89
C GLU A 91 -7.00 1.22 0.61
N GLU A 92 -8.09 0.97 -0.11
CA GLU A 92 -8.52 -0.36 -0.55
C GLU A 92 -7.46 -1.01 -1.45
N ALA A 93 -6.94 -0.28 -2.44
CA ALA A 93 -5.88 -0.78 -3.30
C ALA A 93 -4.61 -1.14 -2.51
N LEU A 94 -4.28 -0.38 -1.47
CA LEU A 94 -3.19 -0.70 -0.55
C LEU A 94 -3.46 -1.99 0.22
N TRP A 95 -4.66 -2.15 0.78
CA TRP A 95 -5.01 -3.34 1.55
C TRP A 95 -5.04 -4.60 0.68
N TYR A 96 -5.56 -4.49 -0.54
CA TYR A 96 -5.53 -5.56 -1.52
C TYR A 96 -4.10 -6.01 -1.84
N GLN A 97 -3.16 -5.07 -1.97
CA GLN A 97 -1.74 -5.41 -2.19
C GLN A 97 -1.15 -6.12 -0.98
N LYS A 98 -1.39 -5.61 0.22
CA LYS A 98 -0.89 -6.22 1.46
C LYS A 98 -1.39 -7.64 1.64
N SER A 99 -2.69 -7.86 1.50
CA SER A 99 -3.29 -9.20 1.65
C SER A 99 -2.76 -10.18 0.62
N ARG A 100 -2.50 -9.73 -0.61
CA ARG A 100 -1.94 -10.56 -1.68
C ARG A 100 -0.48 -10.93 -1.43
N ILE A 101 0.33 -10.01 -0.90
CA ILE A 101 1.71 -10.28 -0.46
C ILE A 101 1.70 -11.26 0.71
N ASP A 102 0.84 -11.02 1.71
CA ASP A 102 0.71 -11.90 2.87
C ASP A 102 0.30 -13.32 2.44
N TRP A 103 -0.67 -13.44 1.52
CA TRP A 103 -1.10 -14.72 0.95
C TRP A 103 0.03 -15.47 0.25
N ILE A 104 0.81 -14.79 -0.62
CA ILE A 104 1.96 -15.40 -1.29
C ILE A 104 3.01 -15.85 -0.26
N THR A 105 3.29 -15.01 0.75
CA THR A 105 4.30 -15.29 1.78
C THR A 105 3.88 -16.46 2.68
N LEU A 106 2.59 -16.56 3.03
CA LEU A 106 2.01 -17.67 3.79
C LEU A 106 1.92 -18.95 2.95
N GLY A 107 1.58 -18.84 1.67
CA GLY A 107 1.59 -19.94 0.71
C GLY A 107 3.00 -20.55 0.53
N ASP A 108 4.02 -19.70 0.40
CA ASP A 108 5.43 -20.13 0.28
C ASP A 108 5.92 -20.88 1.54
N ARG A 109 5.46 -20.45 2.73
CA ARG A 109 5.73 -21.17 3.98
C ARG A 109 5.04 -22.53 4.02
N ASN A 110 3.86 -22.65 3.39
CA ASN A 110 3.13 -23.90 3.28
C ASN A 110 3.76 -24.86 2.26
N THR A 111 4.43 -24.34 1.23
CA THR A 111 5.17 -25.20 0.29
C THR A 111 6.30 -25.98 0.95
N LYS A 112 6.99 -25.48 1.98
CA LYS A 112 7.96 -26.31 2.73
C LYS A 112 7.29 -27.52 3.38
N PHE A 113 6.11 -27.33 3.96
CA PHE A 113 5.33 -28.40 4.55
C PHE A 113 4.96 -29.42 3.46
N PHE A 114 4.32 -29.00 2.38
CA PHE A 114 3.94 -29.92 1.30
C PHE A 114 5.14 -30.56 0.59
N SER A 115 6.24 -29.83 0.37
CA SER A 115 7.46 -30.37 -0.26
C SER A 115 8.11 -31.44 0.62
N HIS A 116 8.13 -31.22 1.94
CA HIS A 116 8.62 -32.20 2.91
C HIS A 116 7.74 -33.46 2.93
N PHE A 117 6.41 -33.32 2.94
CA PHE A 117 5.48 -34.45 2.87
C PHE A 117 5.61 -35.22 1.55
N TYR A 118 5.63 -34.54 0.41
CA TYR A 118 5.82 -35.18 -0.90
C TYR A 118 7.16 -35.91 -1.04
N CYS A 119 8.23 -35.44 -0.39
CA CYS A 119 9.53 -36.09 -0.40
C CYS A 119 9.55 -37.36 0.47
N GLN A 120 8.98 -37.32 1.67
CA GLN A 120 8.85 -38.50 2.55
C GLN A 120 7.97 -39.60 1.94
N GLU A 121 6.94 -39.25 1.18
CA GLU A 121 6.02 -40.21 0.58
C GLU A 121 6.63 -40.94 -0.64
N LYS A 122 7.60 -40.33 -1.31
CA LYS A 122 8.40 -40.98 -2.36
C LYS A 122 9.39 -41.99 -1.78
N GLU A 123 10.03 -41.68 -0.65
CA GLU A 123 10.96 -42.58 0.04
C GLU A 123 10.27 -43.86 0.56
N LYS A 124 9.00 -43.77 0.98
CA LYS A 124 8.20 -44.93 1.43
C LYS A 124 7.69 -45.84 0.30
N LYS A 125 7.73 -45.39 -0.97
CA LYS A 125 7.30 -46.17 -2.13
C LYS A 125 8.45 -46.83 -2.89
N GLN A 126 9.69 -46.58 -2.48
CA GLN A 126 10.91 -47.17 -3.07
C GLN A 126 11.55 -48.26 -2.19
N ASN A 127 10.97 -48.53 -1.01
CA ASN A 127 11.21 -49.71 -0.17
C ASN A 127 9.98 -50.60 -0.18
#